data_AF-A0A9D1EW21-F1
#
_entry.id   AF-A0A9D1EW21-F1
#
_cell.length_a   1.000
_cell.length_b   1.000
_cell.length_c   1.000
_cell.angle_alpha   90.00
_cell.angle_beta   90.00
_cell.angle_gamma   90.00
#
_symmetry.space_group_name_H-M   'P 1'
#
loop_
_entity.id
_entity.type
_entity.pdbx_description
1 polymer ?
#
loop_
_entity_poly.entity_id
_entity_poly.type
_entity_poly.pdbx_seq_one_letter_code
_entity_poly.pdbx_strand_id
1 'polypeptide(L)' 'MNLNEAVGMRLKKLLEEKEWKNYTIQKEGGVPRVTVGRIVEAKIKIVKLDTLYQITQTLNISLKEFFDDPIFDNVTD' A
#
# COMPACT_ATOMS: atom_id res chain seq x y z
N MET A 1 -11.08 -12.32 -1.49
CA MET A 1 -10.33 -11.23 -0.84
C MET A 1 -10.83 -9.94 -1.45
N ASN A 2 -11.13 -8.93 -0.65
CA ASN A 2 -11.57 -7.63 -1.18
C ASN A 2 -10.39 -6.78 -1.63
N LEU A 3 -10.66 -5.73 -2.40
CA LEU A 3 -9.62 -4.86 -2.96
C LEU A 3 -8.76 -4.20 -1.86
N ASN A 4 -9.35 -3.79 -0.74
CA ASN A 4 -8.61 -3.15 0.35
C ASN A 4 -7.64 -4.12 1.05
N GLU A 5 -8.06 -5.37 1.23
CA GLU A 5 -7.20 -6.44 1.74
C GLU A 5 -6.02 -6.69 0.78
N ALA A 6 -6.27 -6.76 -0.53
CA ALA A 6 -5.25 -6.93 -1.55
C ALA A 6 -4.23 -5.78 -1.53
N VAL A 7 -4.71 -4.54 -1.46
CA VAL A 7 -3.87 -3.33 -1.35
C VAL A 7 -3.02 -3.37 -0.08
N GLY A 8 -3.61 -3.75 1.06
CA GLY A 8 -2.90 -3.87 2.34
C GLY A 8 -1.78 -4.91 2.30
N MET A 9 -2.09 -6.09 1.76
CA MET A 9 -1.12 -7.18 1.60
C MET A 9 -0.01 -6.82 0.61
N ARG A 10 -0.33 -6.20 -0.53
CA ARG A 10 0.67 -5.73 -1.50
C ARG A 10 1.60 -4.68 -0.90
N LEU A 11 1.04 -3.71 -0.18
CA LEU A 11 1.83 -2.68 0.49
C LEU A 11 2.77 -3.28 1.54
N LYS A 12 2.30 -4.27 2.32
CA LYS A 12 3.12 -4.98 3.29
C LYS A 12 4.30 -5.69 2.63
N LYS A 13 4.05 -6.41 1.53
CA LYS A 13 5.09 -7.12 0.76
C LYS A 13 6.14 -6.15 0.22
N LEU A 14 5.74 -5.03 -0.37
CA LEU A 14 6.65 -4.00 -0.89
C LEU A 14 7.52 -3.35 0.21
N LEU A 15 6.94 -3.18 1.40
CA LEU A 15 7.69 -2.71 2.57
C LEU A 15 8.74 -3.72 3.02
N GLU A 16 8.38 -5.00 3.07
CA GLU A 16 9.29 -6.09 3.42
C GLU A 16 10.43 -6.24 2.39
N GLU A 17 10.12 -6.19 1.09
CA GLU A 17 11.11 -6.27 -0.01
C GLU A 17 12.14 -5.14 0.02
N LYS A 18 11.75 -3.94 0.48
CA LYS A 18 12.64 -2.78 0.62
C LYS A 18 13.34 -2.71 1.98
N GLU A 19 13.11 -3.67 2.88
CA GLU A 19 13.51 -3.60 4.30
C GLU A 19 13.00 -2.33 5.01
N TRP A 20 11.90 -1.78 4.51
CA TRP A 20 11.29 -0.56 5.04
C TRP A 20 10.30 -0.90 6.13
N LYS A 21 10.42 -0.21 7.26
CA LYS A 21 9.39 -0.26 8.31
C LYS A 21 8.30 0.76 7.97
N ASN A 22 7.11 0.59 8.55
CA ASN A 22 5.98 1.51 8.36
C ASN A 22 6.33 3.01 8.58
N TYR A 23 7.34 3.31 9.40
CA TYR A 23 7.79 4.69 9.65
C TYR A 23 8.64 5.27 8.51
N THR A 24 9.24 4.45 7.64
CA THR A 24 10.11 4.91 6.55
C THR A 24 9.29 5.65 5.48
N ILE A 25 8.11 5.13 5.12
CA ILE A 25 7.16 5.81 4.22
C ILE A 25 6.74 7.17 4.78
N GLN A 26 6.60 7.30 6.09
CA GLN A 26 6.26 8.58 6.72
C GLN A 26 7.37 9.63 6.54
N LYS A 27 8.63 9.21 6.70
CA LYS A 27 9.79 10.11 6.64
C LYS A 27 10.06 10.59 5.20
N GLU A 28 9.88 9.71 4.23
CA GLU A 28 10.21 9.98 2.82
C GLU A 28 9.04 10.56 2.02
N GLY A 29 7.78 10.34 2.44
CA GLY A 29 6.61 10.50 1.57
C GLY A 29 5.56 11.54 1.96
N GLY A 30 5.65 12.12 3.16
CA GLY A 30 4.62 13.07 3.65
C GLY A 30 3.24 12.45 3.91
N VAL A 31 3.09 11.12 3.83
CA VAL A 31 1.85 10.40 4.14
C VAL A 31 1.70 10.23 5.66
N PRO A 32 0.53 10.55 6.26
CA PRO A 32 0.33 10.40 7.70
C PRO A 32 0.54 8.96 8.22
N ARG A 33 1.31 8.81 9.31
CA ARG A 33 1.70 7.53 9.95
C ARG A 33 0.53 6.57 10.20
N VAL A 34 -0.61 7.11 10.64
CA VAL A 34 -1.81 6.34 11.02
C VAL A 34 -2.46 5.71 9.79
N THR A 35 -2.32 6.34 8.62
CA THR A 35 -2.95 5.87 7.38
C THR A 35 -2.22 4.64 6.83
N VAL A 36 -0.90 4.68 6.72
CA VAL A 36 -0.08 3.56 6.20
C VAL A 36 -0.25 2.33 7.09
N GLY A 37 -0.14 2.48 8.41
CA GLY A 37 -0.29 1.36 9.35
C GLY A 37 -1.68 0.70 9.26
N ARG A 38 -2.75 1.49 9.14
CA ARG A 38 -4.10 0.94 9.01
C ARG A 38 -4.35 0.28 7.65
N ILE A 39 -3.72 0.74 6.57
CA ILE A 39 -3.77 0.08 5.25
C ILE A 39 -3.07 -1.28 5.33
N VAL A 40 -1.85 -1.33 5.88
CA VAL A 40 -1.07 -2.57 6.04
C VAL A 40 -1.81 -3.60 6.90
N GLU A 41 -2.51 -3.16 7.95
CA GLU A 41 -3.33 -4.04 8.79
C GLU A 41 -4.70 -4.41 8.16
N ALA A 42 -4.99 -3.94 6.94
CA ALA A 42 -6.30 -4.07 6.28
C ALA A 42 -7.48 -3.55 7.14
N LYS A 43 -7.22 -2.61 8.06
CA LYS A 43 -8.22 -2.03 8.98
C LYS A 43 -8.89 -0.76 8.44
N ILE A 44 -8.65 -0.41 7.17
CA ILE A 44 -9.36 0.69 6.50
C ILE A 44 -10.37 0.11 5.53
N LYS A 45 -11.63 0.56 5.64
CA LYS A 45 -12.72 0.15 4.75
C LYS A 45 -12.60 0.71 3.33
N ILE A 46 -11.87 1.81 3.14
CA ILE A 46 -11.72 2.54 1.87
C ILE A 46 -10.32 3.13 1.80
N VAL A 47 -9.53 2.71 0.82
CA VAL A 47 -8.28 3.38 0.44
C VAL A 47 -8.57 4.39 -0.68
N LYS A 48 -8.27 5.67 -0.46
CA LYS A 48 -8.40 6.70 -1.50
C LYS A 48 -7.29 6.54 -2.54
N LEU A 49 -7.62 6.69 -3.83
CA LEU A 49 -6.64 6.62 -4.93
C LEU A 49 -5.51 7.65 -4.77
N ASP A 50 -5.80 8.88 -4.34
CA ASP A 50 -4.76 9.89 -4.09
C ASP A 50 -3.77 9.45 -3.02
N THR A 51 -4.25 8.78 -1.96
CA THR A 51 -3.40 8.22 -0.90
C THR A 51 -2.55 7.09 -1.44
N LEU A 52 -3.14 6.19 -2.24
CA LEU A 52 -2.39 5.12 -2.88
C LEU A 52 -1.32 5.68 -3.82
N TYR A 53 -1.65 6.70 -4.61
CA TYR A 53 -0.71 7.38 -5.49
C TYR A 53 0.48 7.96 -4.69
N GLN A 54 0.23 8.71 -3.62
CA GLN A 54 1.29 9.23 -2.75
C GLN A 54 2.18 8.12 -2.18
N ILE A 55 1.59 6.99 -1.77
CA ILE A 55 2.34 5.83 -1.29
C ILE A 55 3.25 5.26 -2.39
N THR A 56 2.73 5.08 -3.61
CA THR A 56 3.54 4.58 -4.74
C THR A 56 4.70 5.53 -5.08
N GLN A 57 4.45 6.84 -5.09
CA GLN A 57 5.50 7.85 -5.28
C GLN A 57 6.58 7.76 -4.19
N THR A 58 6.17 7.57 -2.93
CA THR A 58 7.11 7.40 -1.80
C THR A 58 7.95 6.14 -1.93
N LEU A 59 7.35 5.06 -2.42
CA LEU A 59 8.04 3.79 -2.68
C LEU A 59 8.89 3.82 -3.96
N ASN A 60 8.86 4.93 -4.70
CA ASN A 60 9.50 5.11 -6.00
C ASN A 60 9.08 4.05 -7.02
N ILE A 61 7.77 3.76 -7.08
CA ILE A 61 7.14 2.87 -8.05
C ILE A 61 5.90 3.55 -8.66
N SER A 62 5.50 3.11 -9.84
CA SER A 62 4.24 3.53 -10.47
C SER A 62 3.03 2.76 -9.92
N LEU A 63 1.82 3.30 -10.13
CA LEU A 63 0.58 2.56 -9.86
C LEU A 63 0.51 1.26 -10.67
N LYS A 64 1.03 1.25 -11.91
CA LYS A 64 1.08 0.05 -12.75
C LYS A 64 1.90 -1.04 -12.05
N GLU A 65 3.10 -0.73 -11.59
CA GLU A 65 3.97 -1.68 -10.85
C GLU A 65 3.37 -2.10 -9.50
N PHE A 66 2.59 -1.23 -8.87
CA PHE A 66 1.88 -1.58 -7.65
C PHE A 66 0.84 -2.68 -7.91
N PHE A 67 0.01 -2.52 -8.94
CA PHE A 67 -1.06 -3.46 -9.29
C PHE A 67 -0.60 -4.67 -10.11
N ASP A 68 0.63 -4.66 -10.62
CA ASP A 68 1.28 -5.79 -11.29
C ASP A 68 1.78 -6.83 -10.26
N ASP A 69 0.85 -7.40 -9.48
CA ASP A 69 1.11 -8.49 -8.54
C ASP A 69 -0.04 -9.52 -8.59
N PRO A 70 0.24 -10.83 -8.62
CA PRO A 70 -0.78 -11.88 -8.71
C PRO A 70 -1.82 -11.85 -7.59
N ILE A 71 -1.56 -11.15 -6.48
CA ILE A 71 -2.54 -10.94 -5.42
C ILE A 71 -3.82 -10.27 -5.94
N PHE A 72 -3.74 -9.50 -7.03
CA PHE A 72 -4.89 -8.83 -7.62
C PHE A 72 -5.72 -9.73 -8.56
N ASP A 73 -5.24 -10.92 -8.95
CA ASP A 73 -5.92 -11.81 -9.89
C ASP A 73 -7.22 -12.42 -9.33
N ASN A 74 -7.32 -12.54 -8.00
CA ASN A 74 -8.43 -13.18 -7.30
C ASN A 74 -9.22 -12.20 -6.41
N VAL A 75 -9.18 -10.90 -6.73
CA VAL A 75 -10.01 -9.90 -6.03
C VAL A 75 -11.45 -10.04 -6.49
N THR A 76 -12.38 -10.11 -5.52
CA THR A 76 -13.79 -10.48 -5.76
C THR A 76 -14.78 -9.36 -5.42
N ASP A 77 -14.31 -8.16 -5.15
CA ASP A 77 -15.08 -7.03 -4.60
C ASP A 77 -15.06 -5.82 -5.54
#